data_AF-A0A9N7UE43-F1
#
_entry.id   AF-A0A9N7UE43-F1
#
_cell.length_a   1.000
_cell.length_b   1.000
_cell.length_c   1.000
_cell.angle_alpha   90.00
_cell.angle_beta   90.00
_cell.angle_gamma   90.00
#
_symmetry.space_group_name_H-M   'P 1'
#
loop_
_entity.id
_entity.type
_entity.pdbx_description
1 polymer ?
#
loop_
_entity_poly.entity_id
_entity_poly.type
_entity_poly.pdbx_seq_one_letter_code
_entity_poly.pdbx_strand_id
1 'polypeptide(L)'
;MEDKSFTKELDQWIEQLNECKQLSENQVRTLCEKAKEILTKESNVQEVRCPVTVCGDVHGQFHDLMELFKIGGKSPDTNYLFMGDYVDRGYYSVETVTLLVTLKVRFQERITILRGNHESRQITQVYGFYDECLRKYGNANVWKYFTDLFDYLPLTALVDGQIFCLHGGLSPSIDTLDHIRALDRLQEVPHEGPMCDLLWSDPDDRGGWGISPRGAGYTFGQDISETFNHANGLTLVSRAHQLVMEGYNWGHDKNVVTIFSAPNYCYRCGNQAAIMELDDTLKYSFLQFDPAPRRGEPHVTRRTPDYFLTALKPDRPDVPSIITSHDINKTKFSEEEAADGTDSTGKAPEHFSNWFHPGTNIQTGNESCEDRTVCNLFTDASGLLLKVKLVPHVSTRSQFVNGRTSELIP
;
A
#
# COMPACT_ATOMS: atom_id res chain seq x y z
N MET A 1 14.76 2.16 38.30
CA MET A 1 14.90 3.63 38.09
C MET A 1 15.01 3.95 36.61
N GLU A 2 15.79 3.17 35.84
CA GLU A 2 15.97 3.30 34.39
C GLU A 2 14.66 3.20 33.58
N ASP A 3 13.82 2.21 33.88
CA ASP A 3 12.53 1.99 33.20
C ASP A 3 11.52 3.16 33.35
N LYS A 4 11.46 3.76 34.56
CA LYS A 4 10.63 4.95 34.81
C LYS A 4 11.16 6.19 34.08
N SER A 5 12.47 6.29 33.88
CA SER A 5 13.08 7.41 33.16
C SER A 5 12.77 7.34 31.66
N PHE A 6 12.89 6.15 31.07
CA PHE A 6 12.58 5.95 29.65
C PHE A 6 11.08 6.11 29.36
N THR A 7 10.21 5.64 30.26
CA THR A 7 8.76 5.87 30.15
C THR A 7 8.42 7.36 30.06
N LYS A 8 9.04 8.19 30.90
CA LYS A 8 8.84 9.65 30.89
C LYS A 8 9.34 10.29 29.59
N GLU A 9 10.45 9.78 29.06
CA GLU A 9 10.99 10.24 27.77
C GLU A 9 10.04 9.88 26.61
N LEU A 10 9.47 8.67 26.59
CA LEU A 10 8.45 8.28 25.62
C LEU A 10 7.19 9.17 25.72
N ASP A 11 6.73 9.49 26.92
CA ASP A 11 5.59 10.40 27.11
C ASP A 11 5.86 11.78 26.50
N GLN A 12 7.08 12.31 26.67
CA GLN A 12 7.51 13.57 26.05
C GLN A 12 7.61 13.47 24.52
N TRP A 13 8.09 12.35 23.99
CA TRP A 13 8.13 12.12 22.54
C TRP A 13 6.72 12.04 21.96
N ILE A 14 5.77 11.40 22.65
CA ILE A 14 4.36 11.37 22.25
C ILE A 14 3.77 12.77 22.23
N GLU A 15 4.00 13.59 23.26
CA GLU A 15 3.56 14.99 23.29
C GLU A 15 4.12 15.79 22.10
N GLN A 16 5.42 15.66 21.83
CA GLN A 16 6.08 16.32 20.69
C GLN A 16 5.48 15.86 19.36
N LEU A 17 5.30 14.55 19.17
CA LEU A 17 4.77 13.97 17.94
C LEU A 17 3.32 14.35 17.72
N ASN A 18 2.49 14.45 18.77
CA ASN A 18 1.10 14.93 18.67
C ASN A 18 1.00 16.36 18.13
N GLU A 19 2.05 17.17 18.28
CA GLU A 19 2.17 18.49 17.67
C GLU A 19 2.72 18.45 16.23
N CYS A 20 2.84 17.27 15.62
CA CYS A 20 3.45 17.01 14.32
C CYS A 20 4.93 17.45 14.25
N LYS A 21 5.67 17.36 15.36
CA LYS A 21 7.10 17.69 15.41
C LYS A 21 7.94 16.42 15.34
N GLN A 22 8.79 16.32 14.33
CA GLN A 22 9.70 15.17 14.16
C GLN A 22 10.67 14.99 15.34
N LEU A 23 10.99 13.75 15.70
CA LEU A 23 12.08 13.43 16.63
C LEU A 23 13.45 13.63 15.96
N SER A 24 14.51 13.80 16.74
CA SER A 24 15.88 13.80 16.22
C SER A 24 16.29 12.41 15.71
N GLU A 25 17.27 12.35 14.80
CA GLU A 25 17.78 11.09 14.24
C GLU A 25 18.19 10.08 15.32
N ASN A 26 18.87 10.54 16.38
CA ASN A 26 19.28 9.69 17.50
C ASN A 26 18.08 9.15 18.30
N GLN A 27 17.04 9.95 18.51
CA GLN A 27 15.82 9.50 19.17
C GLN A 27 15.09 8.45 18.33
N VAL A 28 14.99 8.66 17.01
CA VAL A 28 14.42 7.66 16.09
C VAL A 28 15.23 6.36 16.13
N ARG A 29 16.56 6.44 16.11
CA ARG A 29 17.42 5.27 16.24
C ARG A 29 17.13 4.48 17.52
N THR A 30 17.14 5.17 18.67
CA THR A 30 16.85 4.54 19.98
C THR A 30 15.45 3.93 20.01
N LEU A 31 14.46 4.63 19.45
CA LEU A 31 13.09 4.15 19.35
C LEU A 31 13.02 2.85 18.53
N CYS A 32 13.62 2.81 17.35
CA CYS A 32 13.61 1.62 16.50
C CYS A 32 14.28 0.42 17.16
N GLU A 33 15.43 0.62 17.83
CA GLU A 33 16.09 -0.47 18.56
C GLU A 33 15.22 -1.01 19.70
N LYS A 34 14.56 -0.13 20.45
CA LYS A 34 13.62 -0.52 21.51
C LYS A 34 12.40 -1.25 20.95
N ALA A 35 11.88 -0.82 19.80
CA ALA A 35 10.78 -1.50 19.13
C ALA A 35 11.19 -2.90 18.64
N LYS A 36 12.40 -3.09 18.10
CA LYS A 36 12.92 -4.41 17.72
C LYS A 36 12.99 -5.38 18.91
N GLU A 37 13.44 -4.91 20.09
CA GLU A 37 13.47 -5.71 21.33
C GLU A 37 12.09 -6.25 21.75
N ILE A 38 11.02 -5.54 21.40
CA ILE A 38 9.63 -5.91 21.70
C ILE A 38 9.09 -6.80 20.58
N LEU A 39 9.10 -6.31 19.34
CA LEU A 39 8.50 -6.97 18.18
C LEU A 39 9.15 -8.31 17.86
N THR A 40 10.43 -8.52 18.19
CA THR A 40 11.08 -9.83 18.00
C THR A 40 10.44 -10.95 18.83
N LYS A 41 9.70 -10.62 19.90
CA LYS A 41 9.00 -11.58 20.78
C LYS A 41 7.56 -11.83 20.33
N GLU A 42 7.06 -11.05 19.39
CA GLU A 42 5.70 -11.15 18.89
C GLU A 42 5.60 -12.22 17.80
N SER A 43 4.45 -12.88 17.75
CA SER A 43 4.15 -13.95 16.79
C SER A 43 3.77 -13.37 15.43
N ASN A 44 4.00 -14.10 14.33
CA ASN A 44 3.46 -13.69 13.02
C ASN A 44 1.92 -13.66 13.00
N VAL A 45 1.29 -14.45 13.88
CA VAL A 45 -0.13 -14.39 14.21
C VAL A 45 -0.22 -13.87 15.64
N GLN A 46 -0.30 -12.54 15.78
CA GLN A 46 -0.28 -11.88 17.07
C GLN A 46 -1.66 -11.95 17.73
N GLU A 47 -1.74 -12.53 18.91
CA GLU A 47 -2.98 -12.58 19.68
C GLU A 47 -3.33 -11.17 20.19
N VAL A 48 -4.59 -10.78 20.02
CA VAL A 48 -5.16 -9.49 20.43
C VAL A 48 -6.47 -9.75 21.16
N ARG A 49 -6.70 -9.05 22.27
CA ARG A 49 -7.93 -9.20 23.05
C ARG A 49 -8.90 -8.06 22.80
N CYS A 50 -10.20 -8.37 22.84
CA CYS A 50 -11.21 -7.34 22.96
C CYS A 50 -11.16 -6.65 24.34
N PRO A 51 -11.66 -5.40 24.43
CA PRO A 51 -12.16 -4.59 23.33
C PRO A 51 -11.00 -4.02 22.51
N VAL A 52 -11.15 -3.84 21.20
CA VAL A 52 -10.10 -3.31 20.33
C VAL A 52 -10.66 -2.53 19.15
N THR A 53 -9.96 -1.45 18.79
CA THR A 53 -10.22 -0.69 17.55
C THR A 53 -9.26 -1.14 16.46
N VAL A 54 -9.81 -1.66 15.37
CA VAL A 54 -9.07 -2.13 14.19
C VAL A 54 -9.03 -1.03 13.12
N CYS A 55 -7.83 -0.72 12.65
CA CYS A 55 -7.53 0.33 11.70
C CYS A 55 -6.88 -0.24 10.43
N GLY A 56 -7.28 0.26 9.26
CA GLY A 56 -6.64 -0.02 7.98
C GLY A 56 -5.51 0.98 7.68
N ASP A 57 -5.30 1.22 6.38
CA ASP A 57 -4.21 2.05 5.85
C ASP A 57 -4.26 3.49 6.38
N VAL A 58 -3.08 4.08 6.61
CA VAL A 58 -2.92 5.47 7.10
C VAL A 58 -2.13 6.33 6.11
N HIS A 59 -1.12 5.78 5.44
CA HIS A 59 -0.37 6.39 4.35
C HIS A 59 0.13 7.82 4.61
N GLY A 60 0.83 8.02 5.73
CA GLY A 60 1.44 9.30 6.06
C GLY A 60 0.47 10.47 6.19
N GLN A 61 -0.83 10.21 6.34
CA GLN A 61 -1.86 11.22 6.57
C GLN A 61 -1.99 11.55 8.07
N PHE A 62 -0.91 12.12 8.63
CA PHE A 62 -0.77 12.34 10.09
C PHE A 62 -1.95 13.07 10.74
N HIS A 63 -2.47 14.13 10.10
CA HIS A 63 -3.59 14.87 10.68
C HIS A 63 -4.90 14.07 10.72
N ASP A 64 -5.08 13.15 9.78
CA ASP A 64 -6.22 12.24 9.76
C ASP A 64 -6.04 11.13 10.80
N LEU A 65 -4.81 10.65 11.03
CA LEU A 65 -4.49 9.77 12.17
C LEU A 65 -4.84 10.44 13.52
N MET A 66 -4.59 11.74 13.65
CA MET A 66 -4.98 12.48 14.86
C MET A 66 -6.51 12.58 15.01
N GLU A 67 -7.27 12.59 13.91
CA GLU A 67 -8.73 12.54 13.95
C GLU A 67 -9.21 11.13 14.33
N LEU A 68 -8.59 10.09 13.77
CA LEU A 68 -8.84 8.69 14.15
C LEU A 68 -8.71 8.48 15.66
N PHE A 69 -7.68 9.03 16.31
CA PHE A 69 -7.52 8.94 17.78
C PHE A 69 -8.52 9.82 18.57
N LYS A 70 -9.10 10.86 17.98
CA LYS A 70 -10.19 11.60 18.64
C LYS A 70 -11.49 10.82 18.61
N ILE A 71 -11.71 10.05 17.55
CA ILE A 71 -12.94 9.30 17.32
C ILE A 71 -12.91 7.96 18.07
N GLY A 72 -11.87 7.15 17.89
CA GLY A 72 -11.76 5.85 18.57
C GLY A 72 -11.27 5.94 20.03
N GLY A 73 -10.79 7.12 20.45
CA GLY A 73 -10.26 7.34 21.79
C GLY A 73 -8.74 7.24 21.88
N LYS A 74 -8.18 7.65 23.02
CA LYS A 74 -6.73 7.73 23.19
C LYS A 74 -6.20 6.49 23.91
N SER A 75 -5.02 6.03 23.50
CA SER A 75 -4.23 5.11 24.32
C SER A 75 -3.76 5.81 25.61
N PRO A 76 -3.75 5.14 26.77
CA PRO A 76 -3.95 3.71 26.99
C PRO A 76 -5.41 3.26 27.25
N ASP A 77 -6.39 4.16 27.18
CA ASP A 77 -7.79 3.84 27.50
C ASP A 77 -8.45 2.98 26.40
N THR A 78 -8.01 3.14 25.15
CA THR A 78 -8.45 2.34 24.00
C THR A 78 -7.30 1.45 23.50
N ASN A 79 -7.60 0.16 23.21
CA ASN A 79 -6.68 -0.75 22.52
C ASN A 79 -6.80 -0.58 21.00
N TYR A 80 -5.67 -0.66 20.30
CA TYR A 80 -5.62 -0.51 18.85
C TYR A 80 -4.90 -1.68 18.17
N LEU A 81 -5.41 -2.06 17.00
CA LEU A 81 -4.77 -2.93 16.03
C LEU A 81 -4.70 -2.20 14.69
N PHE A 82 -3.50 -1.84 14.24
CA PHE A 82 -3.30 -1.28 12.90
C PHE A 82 -2.80 -2.35 11.93
N MET A 83 -3.41 -2.42 10.75
CA MET A 83 -3.17 -3.51 9.79
C MET A 83 -2.03 -3.25 8.80
N GLY A 84 -1.38 -2.08 8.82
CA GLY A 84 -0.23 -1.78 7.95
C GLY A 84 -0.38 -0.46 7.21
N ASP A 85 0.55 -0.21 6.27
CA ASP A 85 0.60 0.95 5.38
C ASP A 85 0.55 2.28 6.13
N TYR A 86 1.57 2.49 6.96
CA TYR A 86 1.76 3.70 7.75
C TYR A 86 2.42 4.82 6.95
N VAL A 87 3.24 4.43 5.97
CA VAL A 87 4.13 5.32 5.22
C VAL A 87 3.71 5.47 3.76
N ASP A 88 4.48 6.31 3.06
CA ASP A 88 4.30 6.70 1.67
C ASP A 88 3.01 7.47 1.40
N ARG A 89 2.95 8.08 0.21
CA ARG A 89 1.77 8.75 -0.35
C ARG A 89 1.42 10.05 0.35
N GLY A 90 1.28 10.07 1.67
CA GLY A 90 1.12 11.29 2.47
C GLY A 90 2.42 12.06 2.66
N TYR A 91 2.30 13.31 3.13
CA TYR A 91 3.45 14.20 3.35
C TYR A 91 4.14 14.01 4.72
N TYR A 92 3.54 13.23 5.61
CA TYR A 92 3.90 13.13 7.03
C TYR A 92 4.10 11.66 7.46
N SER A 93 4.69 10.85 6.59
CA SER A 93 4.97 9.44 6.88
C SER A 93 5.92 9.29 8.07
N VAL A 94 6.94 10.15 8.16
CA VAL A 94 7.91 10.15 9.28
C VAL A 94 7.18 10.35 10.60
N GLU A 95 6.33 11.37 10.75
CA GLU A 95 5.63 11.63 12.00
C GLU A 95 4.62 10.51 12.30
N THR A 96 3.93 10.01 11.26
CA THR A 96 2.93 8.93 11.37
C THR A 96 3.54 7.67 11.94
N VAL A 97 4.57 7.13 11.27
CA VAL A 97 5.22 5.89 11.72
C VAL A 97 5.97 6.06 13.03
N THR A 98 6.58 7.23 13.27
CA THR A 98 7.26 7.50 14.54
C THR A 98 6.27 7.52 15.70
N LEU A 99 5.08 8.12 15.54
CA LEU A 99 4.04 8.13 16.56
C LEU A 99 3.53 6.72 16.86
N LEU A 100 3.19 5.94 15.84
CA LEU A 100 2.69 4.57 16.02
C LEU A 100 3.71 3.66 16.69
N VAL A 101 4.98 3.75 16.30
CA VAL A 101 6.06 2.98 16.95
C VAL A 101 6.29 3.46 18.39
N THR A 102 6.26 4.76 18.65
CA THR A 102 6.38 5.29 20.03
C THR A 102 5.25 4.79 20.92
N LEU A 103 4.02 4.81 20.41
CA LEU A 103 2.84 4.25 21.10
C LEU A 103 2.98 2.74 21.34
N LYS A 104 3.48 1.98 20.36
CA LYS A 104 3.78 0.55 20.52
C LYS A 104 4.78 0.28 21.64
N VAL A 105 5.90 1.02 21.65
CA VAL A 105 6.94 0.86 22.69
C VAL A 105 6.40 1.25 24.07
N ARG A 106 5.57 2.30 24.13
CA ARG A 106 5.02 2.83 25.38
C ARG A 106 3.88 2.00 25.97
N PHE A 107 3.05 1.40 25.12
CA PHE A 107 1.83 0.67 25.48
C PHE A 107 1.77 -0.69 24.79
N GLN A 108 2.77 -1.54 25.04
CA GLN A 108 3.04 -2.79 24.32
C GLN A 108 1.83 -3.73 24.20
N GLU A 109 1.03 -3.84 25.26
CA GLU A 109 -0.16 -4.70 25.32
C GLU A 109 -1.44 -4.03 24.78
N ARG A 110 -1.39 -2.72 24.50
CA ARG A 110 -2.54 -1.91 24.08
C ARG A 110 -2.50 -1.55 22.60
N ILE A 111 -1.31 -1.53 22.00
CA ILE A 111 -1.11 -1.15 20.61
C ILE A 111 -0.47 -2.33 19.88
N THR A 112 -1.14 -2.81 18.84
CA THR A 112 -0.62 -3.81 17.90
C THR A 112 -0.47 -3.15 16.55
N ILE A 113 0.68 -3.35 15.90
CA ILE A 113 0.99 -2.82 14.58
C ILE A 113 1.45 -3.98 13.69
N LEU A 114 0.77 -4.19 12.57
CA LEU A 114 1.10 -5.21 11.58
C LEU A 114 1.96 -4.63 10.46
N ARG A 115 2.55 -5.49 9.65
CA ARG A 115 3.28 -5.09 8.44
C ARG A 115 2.28 -4.91 7.29
N GLY A 116 2.32 -3.76 6.62
CA GLY A 116 1.70 -3.57 5.31
C GLY A 116 2.69 -3.80 4.16
N ASN A 117 2.22 -3.71 2.92
CA ASN A 117 3.10 -3.86 1.77
C ASN A 117 4.03 -2.63 1.58
N HIS A 118 3.63 -1.46 2.09
CA HIS A 118 4.47 -0.26 2.10
C HIS A 118 5.59 -0.29 3.14
N GLU A 119 5.53 -1.16 4.14
CA GLU A 119 6.63 -1.38 5.10
C GLU A 119 7.74 -2.28 4.51
N SER A 120 8.26 -1.87 3.36
CA SER A 120 9.31 -2.54 2.58
C SER A 120 10.28 -1.54 1.97
N ARG A 121 11.55 -1.94 1.78
CA ARG A 121 12.60 -1.08 1.20
C ARG A 121 12.26 -0.71 -0.24
N GLN A 122 11.72 -1.66 -1.02
CA GLN A 122 11.41 -1.45 -2.43
C GLN A 122 10.31 -0.40 -2.64
N ILE A 123 9.23 -0.49 -1.87
CA ILE A 123 8.06 0.38 -2.03
C ILE A 123 8.37 1.80 -1.51
N THR A 124 9.02 1.91 -0.36
CA THR A 124 9.37 3.20 0.26
C THR A 124 10.33 4.06 -0.56
N GLN A 125 11.14 3.44 -1.43
CA GLN A 125 12.01 4.17 -2.37
C GLN A 125 11.24 4.81 -3.53
N VAL A 126 10.06 4.31 -3.86
CA VAL A 126 9.28 4.76 -5.02
C VAL A 126 8.18 5.74 -4.62
N TYR A 127 7.60 5.57 -3.43
CA TYR A 127 6.33 6.20 -3.07
C TYR A 127 6.40 7.32 -2.02
N GLY A 128 7.62 7.75 -1.70
CA GLY A 128 7.88 9.05 -1.08
C GLY A 128 8.52 8.99 0.31
N PHE A 129 8.47 7.87 1.03
CA PHE A 129 9.03 7.79 2.38
C PHE A 129 10.55 7.97 2.42
N TYR A 130 11.27 7.41 1.46
CA TYR A 130 12.73 7.61 1.33
C TYR A 130 13.07 9.09 1.15
N ASP A 131 12.42 9.75 0.19
CA ASP A 131 12.63 11.17 -0.10
C ASP A 131 12.21 12.07 1.07
N GLU A 132 11.15 11.70 1.78
CA GLU A 132 10.71 12.39 2.98
C GLU A 132 11.78 12.35 4.07
N CYS A 133 12.36 11.18 4.34
CA CYS A 133 13.46 11.03 5.30
C CYS A 133 14.68 11.86 4.90
N LEU A 134 15.10 11.76 3.63
CA LEU A 134 16.25 12.50 3.11
C LEU A 134 16.05 14.02 3.26
N ARG A 135 14.86 14.52 2.93
CA ARG A 135 14.50 15.93 3.04
C ARG A 135 14.45 16.42 4.50
N LYS A 136 13.92 15.62 5.43
CA LYS A 136 13.74 16.02 6.84
C LYS A 136 14.99 15.88 7.70
N TYR A 137 15.89 14.96 7.37
CA TYR A 137 17.09 14.65 8.16
C TYR A 137 18.41 14.93 7.43
N GLY A 138 18.36 15.23 6.13
CA GLY A 138 19.55 15.51 5.30
C GLY A 138 20.34 14.26 4.90
N ASN A 139 19.90 13.06 5.31
CA ASN A 139 20.52 11.78 4.99
C ASN A 139 19.49 10.63 5.08
N ALA A 140 19.89 9.42 4.67
CA ALA A 140 19.01 8.25 4.60
C ALA A 140 18.98 7.38 5.88
N ASN A 141 19.63 7.79 6.98
CA ASN A 141 19.74 6.96 8.19
C ASN A 141 18.38 6.66 8.81
N VAL A 142 17.49 7.65 8.90
CA VAL A 142 16.14 7.46 9.44
C VAL A 142 15.33 6.45 8.60
N TRP A 143 15.40 6.54 7.28
CA TRP A 143 14.79 5.55 6.39
C TRP A 143 15.35 4.14 6.65
N LYS A 144 16.68 4.03 6.81
CA LYS A 144 17.32 2.75 7.14
C LYS A 144 16.85 2.20 8.49
N TYR A 145 16.76 3.04 9.52
CA TYR A 145 16.30 2.61 10.84
C TYR A 145 14.86 2.10 10.83
N PHE A 146 13.97 2.74 10.07
CA PHE A 146 12.59 2.28 9.92
C PHE A 146 12.48 1.02 9.06
N THR A 147 13.15 0.96 7.92
CA THR A 147 13.11 -0.24 7.06
C THR A 147 13.71 -1.47 7.74
N ASP A 148 14.77 -1.31 8.54
CA ASP A 148 15.29 -2.39 9.38
C ASP A 148 14.34 -2.78 10.54
N LEU A 149 13.50 -1.86 11.01
CA LEU A 149 12.45 -2.15 11.99
C LEU A 149 11.26 -2.87 11.34
N PHE A 150 10.90 -2.53 10.11
CA PHE A 150 9.75 -3.09 9.40
C PHE A 150 9.83 -4.61 9.23
N ASP A 151 11.03 -5.17 9.14
CA ASP A 151 11.25 -6.62 9.10
C ASP A 151 10.75 -7.34 10.37
N TYR A 152 10.62 -6.63 11.49
CA TYR A 152 10.18 -7.20 12.77
C TYR A 152 8.67 -7.17 12.96
N LEU A 153 7.93 -6.40 12.15
CA LEU A 153 6.48 -6.25 12.28
C LEU A 153 5.76 -7.59 12.06
N PRO A 154 4.86 -8.01 12.97
CA PRO A 154 3.98 -9.15 12.75
C PRO A 154 3.22 -9.06 11.44
N LEU A 155 2.99 -10.21 10.80
CA LEU A 155 2.29 -10.26 9.50
C LEU A 155 0.77 -10.17 9.68
N THR A 156 0.24 -10.74 10.76
CA THR A 156 -1.19 -10.92 10.99
C THR A 156 -1.51 -10.85 12.49
N ALA A 157 -2.78 -10.67 12.82
CA ALA A 157 -3.29 -10.76 14.18
C ALA A 157 -4.53 -11.65 14.26
N LEU A 158 -4.81 -12.16 15.45
CA LEU A 158 -6.01 -12.94 15.76
C LEU A 158 -6.70 -12.30 16.96
N VAL A 159 -7.87 -11.70 16.74
CA VAL A 159 -8.65 -11.07 17.80
C VAL A 159 -9.58 -12.11 18.45
N ASP A 160 -9.38 -12.35 19.75
CA ASP A 160 -10.08 -13.34 20.58
C ASP A 160 -10.31 -14.69 19.89
N GLY A 161 -9.31 -15.17 19.12
CA GLY A 161 -9.36 -16.46 18.45
C GLY A 161 -10.34 -16.55 17.27
N GLN A 162 -11.08 -15.49 16.92
CA GLN A 162 -12.22 -15.58 15.99
C GLN A 162 -12.15 -14.62 14.79
N ILE A 163 -11.45 -13.50 14.90
CA ILE A 163 -11.32 -12.54 13.79
C ILE A 163 -9.86 -12.49 13.37
N PHE A 164 -9.61 -12.91 12.13
CA PHE A 164 -8.27 -12.91 11.55
C PHE A 164 -8.02 -11.59 10.84
N CYS A 165 -6.99 -10.87 11.29
CA CYS A 165 -6.64 -9.55 10.79
C CYS A 165 -5.31 -9.59 10.04
N LEU A 166 -5.26 -8.99 8.86
CA LEU A 166 -4.05 -8.91 8.02
C LEU A 166 -4.10 -7.70 7.09
N HIS A 167 -3.00 -7.36 6.44
CA HIS A 167 -2.97 -6.25 5.50
C HIS A 167 -3.66 -6.60 4.17
N GLY A 168 -3.06 -7.55 3.45
CA GLY A 168 -3.44 -8.03 2.13
C GLY A 168 -4.61 -9.01 2.20
N GLY A 169 -4.32 -10.26 1.87
CA GLY A 169 -5.33 -11.28 1.72
C GLY A 169 -4.76 -12.68 1.91
N LEU A 170 -5.54 -13.69 1.51
CA LEU A 170 -5.15 -15.08 1.69
C LEU A 170 -4.06 -15.50 0.68
N SER A 171 -3.40 -16.62 0.96
CA SER A 171 -2.37 -17.22 0.09
C SER A 171 -2.78 -18.64 -0.31
N PRO A 172 -2.56 -19.07 -1.58
CA PRO A 172 -2.74 -20.46 -1.99
C PRO A 172 -1.77 -21.44 -1.31
N SER A 173 -0.75 -20.93 -0.62
CA SER A 173 0.24 -21.73 0.11
C SER A 173 -0.06 -21.83 1.62
N ILE A 174 -1.15 -21.22 2.09
CA ILE A 174 -1.48 -21.11 3.52
C ILE A 174 -2.90 -21.62 3.78
N ASP A 175 -3.00 -22.84 4.28
CA ASP A 175 -4.28 -23.43 4.69
C ASP A 175 -4.64 -23.13 6.15
N THR A 176 -3.62 -22.95 7.00
CA THR A 176 -3.81 -22.81 8.45
C THR A 176 -3.03 -21.63 9.05
N LEU A 177 -3.51 -21.13 10.19
CA LEU A 177 -2.78 -20.10 10.96
C LEU A 177 -1.39 -20.57 11.40
N ASP A 178 -1.17 -21.88 11.59
CA ASP A 178 0.14 -22.41 11.96
C ASP A 178 1.17 -22.29 10.82
N HIS A 179 0.74 -22.34 9.55
CA HIS A 179 1.64 -22.06 8.43
C HIS A 179 2.15 -20.62 8.49
N ILE A 180 1.30 -19.66 8.90
CA ILE A 180 1.68 -18.25 9.08
C ILE A 180 2.66 -18.10 10.25
N ARG A 181 2.39 -18.75 11.38
CA ARG A 181 3.27 -18.74 12.56
C ARG A 181 4.70 -19.23 12.23
N ALA A 182 4.82 -20.14 11.27
CA ALA A 182 6.10 -20.73 10.87
C ALA A 182 6.91 -19.89 9.85
N LEU A 183 6.35 -18.83 9.27
CA LEU A 183 7.08 -17.99 8.30
C LEU A 183 8.27 -17.28 8.94
N ASP A 184 9.39 -17.22 8.23
CA ASP A 184 10.50 -16.34 8.60
C ASP A 184 10.18 -14.91 8.13
N ARG A 185 9.72 -14.05 9.04
CA ARG A 185 9.36 -12.66 8.68
C ARG A 185 10.52 -11.69 8.70
N LEU A 186 11.67 -12.04 9.30
CA LEU A 186 12.79 -11.12 9.57
C LEU A 186 13.65 -10.90 8.31
N GLN A 187 13.00 -10.46 7.25
CA GLN A 187 13.57 -10.22 5.95
C GLN A 187 12.76 -9.17 5.19
N GLU A 188 13.36 -8.64 4.12
CA GLU A 188 12.63 -7.87 3.12
C GLU A 188 11.49 -8.72 2.54
N VAL A 189 10.35 -8.10 2.23
CA VAL A 189 9.21 -8.79 1.61
C VAL A 189 9.67 -9.43 0.29
N PRO A 190 9.56 -10.77 0.14
CA PRO A 190 9.90 -11.44 -1.11
C PRO A 190 8.98 -11.00 -2.26
N HIS A 191 9.45 -11.18 -3.49
CA HIS A 191 8.65 -10.89 -4.69
C HIS A 191 7.47 -11.84 -4.88
N GLU A 192 7.54 -13.06 -4.33
CA GLU A 192 6.52 -14.10 -4.44
C GLU A 192 6.49 -14.96 -3.17
N GLY A 193 5.43 -15.76 -3.03
CA GLY A 193 5.27 -16.71 -1.94
C GLY A 193 4.42 -16.18 -0.78
N PRO A 194 4.25 -16.99 0.27
CA PRO A 194 3.20 -16.79 1.28
C PRO A 194 3.26 -15.44 2.00
N MET A 195 4.46 -14.93 2.28
CA MET A 195 4.61 -13.61 2.91
C MET A 195 4.24 -12.46 1.96
N CYS A 196 4.56 -12.58 0.67
CA CYS A 196 4.13 -11.63 -0.35
C CYS A 196 2.60 -11.63 -0.46
N ASP A 197 2.00 -12.82 -0.57
CA ASP A 197 0.57 -13.00 -0.72
C ASP A 197 -0.22 -12.39 0.45
N LEU A 198 0.22 -12.61 1.70
CA LEU A 198 -0.43 -12.04 2.89
C LEU A 198 -0.47 -10.50 2.89
N LEU A 199 0.47 -9.86 2.18
CA LEU A 199 0.59 -8.40 2.11
C LEU A 199 -0.03 -7.81 0.83
N TRP A 200 -0.22 -8.60 -0.23
CA TRP A 200 -0.61 -8.10 -1.56
C TRP A 200 -1.88 -8.70 -2.15
N SER A 201 -2.40 -9.81 -1.62
CA SER A 201 -3.60 -10.46 -2.17
C SER A 201 -4.87 -9.64 -1.92
N ASP A 202 -5.84 -9.78 -2.83
CA ASP A 202 -7.14 -9.07 -2.78
C ASP A 202 -8.33 -10.02 -2.94
N PRO A 203 -9.47 -9.75 -2.27
CA PRO A 203 -10.72 -10.47 -2.56
C PRO A 203 -11.24 -10.14 -3.97
N ASP A 204 -11.93 -11.09 -4.59
CA ASP A 204 -12.55 -10.97 -5.91
C ASP A 204 -13.90 -11.70 -5.94
N ASP A 205 -14.88 -11.17 -6.67
CA ASP A 205 -16.19 -11.79 -6.80
C ASP A 205 -16.15 -13.13 -7.56
N ARG A 206 -15.07 -13.39 -8.32
CA ARG A 206 -14.84 -14.67 -9.01
C ARG A 206 -14.37 -15.73 -8.02
N GLY A 207 -14.98 -16.92 -8.08
CA GLY A 207 -14.56 -18.07 -7.27
C GLY A 207 -13.15 -18.57 -7.58
N GLY A 208 -12.52 -19.17 -6.57
CA GLY A 208 -11.17 -19.73 -6.63
C GLY A 208 -10.06 -18.69 -6.54
N TRP A 209 -8.85 -19.10 -6.92
CA TRP A 209 -7.68 -18.22 -6.99
C TRP A 209 -7.54 -17.59 -8.38
N GLY A 210 -7.14 -16.33 -8.44
CA GLY A 210 -6.81 -15.61 -9.68
C GLY A 210 -5.44 -14.94 -9.62
N ILE A 211 -4.91 -14.61 -10.80
CA ILE A 211 -3.68 -13.81 -10.89
C ILE A 211 -3.99 -12.39 -10.43
N SER A 212 -3.23 -11.90 -9.46
CA SER A 212 -3.38 -10.53 -8.99
C SER A 212 -3.01 -9.55 -10.11
N PRO A 213 -3.87 -8.54 -10.39
CA PRO A 213 -3.47 -7.47 -11.31
C PRO A 213 -2.23 -6.75 -10.76
N ARG A 214 -2.00 -6.76 -9.44
CA ARG A 214 -0.83 -6.13 -8.80
C ARG A 214 0.51 -6.72 -9.19
N GLY A 215 0.56 -7.82 -9.95
CA GLY A 215 1.83 -8.48 -10.27
C GLY A 215 2.56 -9.04 -9.04
N ALA A 216 1.88 -9.07 -7.90
CA ALA A 216 2.28 -9.64 -6.61
C ALA A 216 1.02 -10.12 -5.89
N GLY A 217 1.12 -11.23 -5.14
CA GLY A 217 -0.03 -11.89 -4.52
C GLY A 217 -1.03 -12.48 -5.52
N TYR A 218 -2.23 -12.78 -5.02
CA TYR A 218 -3.31 -13.41 -5.78
C TYR A 218 -4.64 -12.66 -5.57
N THR A 219 -5.60 -12.89 -6.45
CA THR A 219 -7.00 -12.67 -6.09
C THR A 219 -7.61 -13.95 -5.52
N PHE A 220 -8.57 -13.83 -4.61
CA PHE A 220 -9.25 -14.99 -4.01
C PHE A 220 -10.76 -14.77 -3.91
N GLY A 221 -11.51 -15.81 -4.24
CA GLY A 221 -12.98 -15.82 -4.21
C GLY A 221 -13.60 -16.12 -2.85
N GLN A 222 -14.92 -16.00 -2.79
CA GLN A 222 -15.72 -16.30 -1.60
C GLN A 222 -15.49 -17.72 -1.07
N ASP A 223 -15.45 -18.71 -1.95
CA ASP A 223 -15.20 -20.12 -1.62
C ASP A 223 -13.88 -20.33 -0.87
N ILE A 224 -12.85 -19.57 -1.23
CA ILE A 224 -11.54 -19.60 -0.56
C ILE A 224 -11.64 -19.04 0.85
N SER A 225 -12.26 -17.87 1.02
CA SER A 225 -12.41 -17.26 2.35
C SER A 225 -13.29 -18.09 3.29
N GLU A 226 -14.37 -18.68 2.79
CA GLU A 226 -15.25 -19.56 3.58
C GLU A 226 -14.49 -20.81 4.02
N THR A 227 -13.73 -21.43 3.10
CA THR A 227 -12.92 -22.62 3.40
C THR A 227 -11.86 -22.31 4.46
N PHE A 228 -11.13 -21.19 4.30
CA PHE A 228 -10.11 -20.77 5.25
C PHE A 228 -10.70 -20.47 6.64
N ASN A 229 -11.82 -19.73 6.68
CA ASN A 229 -12.50 -19.41 7.93
C ASN A 229 -12.97 -20.67 8.65
N HIS A 230 -13.63 -21.58 7.93
CA HIS A 230 -14.11 -22.84 8.49
C HIS A 230 -12.96 -23.71 9.01
N ALA A 231 -11.87 -23.86 8.24
CA ALA A 231 -10.72 -24.69 8.61
C ALA A 231 -9.99 -24.17 9.85
N ASN A 232 -10.02 -22.85 10.09
CA ASN A 232 -9.31 -22.21 11.20
C ASN A 232 -10.23 -21.78 12.36
N GLY A 233 -11.53 -22.11 12.29
CA GLY A 233 -12.50 -21.74 13.33
C GLY A 233 -12.76 -20.23 13.42
N LEU A 234 -12.58 -19.51 12.31
CA LEU A 234 -12.74 -18.05 12.23
C LEU A 234 -14.15 -17.68 11.81
N THR A 235 -14.56 -16.48 12.22
CA THR A 235 -15.84 -15.88 11.85
C THR A 235 -15.70 -14.79 10.80
N LEU A 236 -14.50 -14.21 10.68
CA LEU A 236 -14.24 -13.04 9.83
C LEU A 236 -12.76 -12.91 9.49
N VAL A 237 -12.49 -12.57 8.23
CA VAL A 237 -11.23 -11.96 7.80
C VAL A 237 -11.40 -10.45 7.74
N SER A 238 -10.63 -9.71 8.55
CA SER A 238 -10.57 -8.24 8.50
C SER A 238 -9.27 -7.82 7.83
N ARG A 239 -9.35 -7.01 6.79
CA ARG A 239 -8.20 -6.66 5.95
C ARG A 239 -8.17 -5.18 5.53
N ALA A 240 -7.08 -4.72 4.94
CA ALA A 240 -6.85 -3.30 4.57
C ALA A 240 -6.57 -3.07 3.06
N HIS A 241 -5.53 -2.33 2.65
CA HIS A 241 -4.88 -2.26 1.31
C HIS A 241 -5.69 -1.73 0.10
N GLN A 242 -7.01 -1.95 0.06
CA GLN A 242 -7.87 -1.51 -1.02
C GLN A 242 -8.63 -0.26 -0.60
N LEU A 243 -8.42 0.81 -1.36
CA LEU A 243 -9.24 2.01 -1.25
C LEU A 243 -10.71 1.67 -1.43
N VAL A 244 -11.52 2.01 -0.43
CA VAL A 244 -12.98 1.87 -0.45
C VAL A 244 -13.62 3.22 -0.13
N MET A 245 -14.63 3.60 -0.92
CA MET A 245 -15.14 4.99 -0.90
C MET A 245 -15.78 5.39 0.44
N GLU A 246 -16.40 4.44 1.13
CA GLU A 246 -17.06 4.66 2.42
C GLU A 246 -16.11 4.36 3.61
N GLY A 247 -14.84 4.08 3.36
CA GLY A 247 -13.86 3.71 4.39
C GLY A 247 -13.94 2.26 4.86
N TYR A 248 -15.02 1.52 4.54
CA TYR A 248 -15.06 0.07 4.67
C TYR A 248 -15.93 -0.57 3.58
N ASN A 249 -15.74 -1.86 3.30
CA ASN A 249 -16.58 -2.63 2.39
C ASN A 249 -16.69 -4.10 2.82
N TRP A 250 -17.89 -4.67 2.71
CA TRP A 250 -18.12 -6.10 2.95
C TRP A 250 -17.98 -6.89 1.66
N GLY A 251 -17.33 -8.05 1.75
CA GLY A 251 -17.20 -9.01 0.66
C GLY A 251 -17.50 -10.44 1.10
N HIS A 252 -17.64 -11.33 0.12
CA HIS A 252 -17.72 -12.79 0.33
C HIS A 252 -18.80 -13.20 1.35
N ASP A 253 -20.02 -12.71 1.16
CA ASP A 253 -21.15 -12.88 2.09
C ASP A 253 -20.81 -12.57 3.56
N LYS A 254 -20.08 -11.46 3.76
CA LYS A 254 -19.60 -10.96 5.06
C LYS A 254 -18.53 -11.82 5.75
N ASN A 255 -17.90 -12.75 5.04
CA ASN A 255 -16.71 -13.45 5.54
C ASN A 255 -15.44 -12.60 5.48
N VAL A 256 -15.45 -11.53 4.68
CA VAL A 256 -14.32 -10.61 4.51
C VAL A 256 -14.81 -9.18 4.67
N VAL A 257 -14.08 -8.37 5.44
CA VAL A 257 -14.26 -6.91 5.48
C VAL A 257 -12.96 -6.21 5.13
N THR A 258 -13.04 -5.24 4.22
CA THR A 258 -11.94 -4.31 3.92
C THR A 258 -12.18 -3.03 4.72
N ILE A 259 -11.17 -2.56 5.45
CA ILE A 259 -11.17 -1.32 6.24
C ILE A 259 -10.06 -0.41 5.69
N PHE A 260 -10.38 0.86 5.48
CA PHE A 260 -9.45 1.85 4.97
C PHE A 260 -9.54 3.13 5.82
N SER A 261 -8.43 3.52 6.44
CA SER A 261 -8.41 4.55 7.50
C SER A 261 -7.78 5.88 7.04
N ALA A 262 -7.57 6.08 5.74
CA ALA A 262 -7.04 7.30 5.14
C ALA A 262 -8.13 8.05 4.34
N PRO A 263 -8.80 9.06 4.92
CA PRO A 263 -9.89 9.78 4.24
C PRO A 263 -9.34 10.72 3.18
N ASN A 264 -10.10 10.94 2.10
CA ASN A 264 -9.67 11.68 0.92
C ASN A 264 -8.24 11.31 0.51
N TYR A 265 -8.02 10.01 0.32
CA TYR A 265 -6.72 9.40 0.09
C TYR A 265 -5.90 10.14 -0.96
N CYS A 266 -4.59 10.25 -0.74
CA CYS A 266 -3.68 11.02 -1.59
C CYS A 266 -4.14 12.49 -1.76
N TYR A 267 -4.89 13.00 -0.79
CA TYR A 267 -5.52 14.32 -0.74
C TYR A 267 -6.50 14.62 -1.89
N ARG A 268 -7.00 13.60 -2.59
CA ARG A 268 -7.77 13.79 -3.83
C ARG A 268 -8.85 12.75 -4.15
N CYS A 269 -8.82 11.57 -3.53
CA CYS A 269 -9.73 10.49 -3.90
C CYS A 269 -11.17 10.73 -3.44
N GLY A 270 -11.39 11.60 -2.46
CA GLY A 270 -12.73 11.97 -1.97
C GLY A 270 -13.47 10.87 -1.21
N ASN A 271 -12.80 9.77 -0.84
CA ASN A 271 -13.35 8.73 0.04
C ASN A 271 -13.46 9.20 1.50
N GLN A 272 -14.35 8.57 2.26
CA GLN A 272 -14.30 8.58 3.72
C GLN A 272 -13.29 7.52 4.22
N ALA A 273 -12.94 7.60 5.50
CA ALA A 273 -12.22 6.57 6.21
C ALA A 273 -13.14 5.88 7.24
N ALA A 274 -12.75 4.70 7.68
CA ALA A 274 -13.40 4.03 8.80
C ALA A 274 -12.40 3.35 9.74
N ILE A 275 -12.88 3.08 10.96
CA ILE A 275 -12.29 2.15 11.92
C ILE A 275 -13.37 1.15 12.36
N MET A 276 -12.96 -0.06 12.74
CA MET A 276 -13.87 -1.08 13.28
C MET A 276 -13.63 -1.24 14.78
N GLU A 277 -14.64 -0.94 15.60
CA GLU A 277 -14.60 -1.18 17.04
C GLU A 277 -15.18 -2.56 17.35
N LEU A 278 -14.42 -3.38 18.07
CA LEU A 278 -14.85 -4.65 18.62
C LEU A 278 -15.01 -4.53 20.13
N ASP A 279 -16.21 -4.84 20.64
CA ASP A 279 -16.48 -4.86 22.08
C ASP A 279 -16.07 -6.20 22.74
N ASP A 280 -16.24 -6.29 24.07
CA ASP A 280 -15.93 -7.47 24.88
C ASP A 280 -16.70 -8.74 24.46
N THR A 281 -17.72 -8.61 23.60
CA THR A 281 -18.54 -9.71 23.09
C THR A 281 -18.29 -10.00 21.61
N LEU A 282 -17.22 -9.44 21.02
CA LEU A 282 -16.86 -9.50 19.60
C LEU A 282 -17.91 -8.90 18.67
N LYS A 283 -18.82 -8.07 19.20
CA LYS A 283 -19.71 -7.31 18.36
C LYS A 283 -18.94 -6.15 17.76
N TYR A 284 -19.00 -6.03 16.43
CA TYR A 284 -18.36 -4.94 15.71
C TYR A 284 -19.31 -3.78 15.38
N SER A 285 -18.77 -2.57 15.36
CA SER A 285 -19.36 -1.38 14.73
C SER A 285 -18.30 -0.61 13.94
N PHE A 286 -18.72 0.07 12.87
CA PHE A 286 -17.83 0.91 12.07
C PHE A 286 -18.09 2.37 12.40
N LEU A 287 -17.01 3.11 12.68
CA LEU A 287 -17.05 4.57 12.80
C LEU A 287 -16.38 5.15 11.56
N GLN A 288 -17.18 5.84 10.74
CA GLN A 288 -16.69 6.53 9.55
C GLN A 288 -16.31 7.96 9.89
N PHE A 289 -15.31 8.51 9.18
CA PHE A 289 -14.86 9.88 9.37
C PHE A 289 -14.33 10.52 8.10
N ASP A 290 -14.50 11.84 8.05
CA ASP A 290 -14.05 12.70 6.96
C ASP A 290 -12.62 13.20 7.20
N PRO A 291 -11.95 13.76 6.18
CA PRO A 291 -10.60 14.32 6.33
C PRO A 291 -10.54 15.42 7.38
N ALA A 292 -9.42 15.46 8.09
CA ALA A 292 -9.13 16.48 9.09
C ALA A 292 -9.20 17.89 8.46
N PRO A 293 -9.70 18.90 9.21
CA PRO A 293 -9.76 20.26 8.71
C PRO A 293 -8.38 20.76 8.26
N ARG A 294 -8.27 21.20 7.00
CA ARG A 294 -7.02 21.72 6.44
C ARG A 294 -6.60 23.00 7.16
N ARG A 295 -5.61 22.91 8.04
CA ARG A 295 -4.98 24.11 8.63
C ARG A 295 -3.90 24.59 7.68
N GLY A 296 -4.21 25.61 6.88
CA GLY A 296 -3.26 26.35 6.04
C GLY A 296 -2.28 25.45 5.29
N GLU A 297 -2.71 24.92 4.14
CA GLU A 297 -1.87 24.07 3.29
C GLU A 297 -0.47 24.68 3.16
N PRO A 298 0.61 23.92 3.40
CA PRO A 298 1.92 24.32 2.92
C PRO A 298 1.75 24.60 1.43
N HIS A 299 2.08 25.82 0.98
CA HIS A 299 2.15 26.12 -0.44
C HIS A 299 3.26 25.26 -1.05
N VAL A 300 2.94 24.02 -1.42
CA VAL A 300 3.81 23.18 -2.24
C VAL A 300 3.60 23.68 -3.67
N THR A 301 4.31 24.74 -4.06
CA THR A 301 4.29 25.31 -5.41
C THR A 301 4.97 24.42 -6.46
N ARG A 302 5.10 23.11 -6.22
CA ARG A 302 5.64 22.15 -7.17
C ARG A 302 4.53 21.22 -7.64
N ARG A 303 4.55 20.96 -8.96
CA ARG A 303 3.76 19.95 -9.67
C ARG A 303 3.51 18.74 -8.75
N THR A 304 2.23 18.37 -8.58
CA THR A 304 1.82 17.21 -7.78
C THR A 304 2.72 16.02 -8.11
N PRO A 305 3.47 15.45 -7.13
CA PRO A 305 4.39 14.36 -7.41
C PRO A 305 3.69 13.18 -8.09
N ASP A 306 4.36 12.53 -9.03
CA ASP A 306 3.72 11.53 -9.90
C ASP A 306 3.18 10.32 -9.11
N TYR A 307 3.76 10.00 -7.96
CA TYR A 307 3.23 8.94 -7.11
C TYR A 307 1.81 9.24 -6.61
N PHE A 308 1.42 10.49 -6.35
CA PHE A 308 0.02 10.86 -6.04
C PHE A 308 -0.96 10.62 -7.20
N LEU A 309 -0.46 10.47 -8.44
CA LEU A 309 -1.30 10.23 -9.62
C LEU A 309 -1.59 8.74 -9.84
N THR A 310 -0.84 7.84 -9.19
CA THR A 310 -1.06 6.39 -9.32
C THR A 310 -2.33 5.92 -8.60
N ALA A 311 -2.78 6.63 -7.55
CA ALA A 311 -4.00 6.32 -6.79
C ALA A 311 -5.35 6.52 -7.54
N LEU A 312 -5.34 6.98 -8.81
CA LEU A 312 -6.56 7.39 -9.54
C LEU A 312 -7.05 6.41 -10.61
N LYS A 313 -6.42 5.24 -10.78
CA LYS A 313 -6.80 4.31 -11.86
C LYS A 313 -7.41 3.04 -11.27
N PRO A 314 -8.76 2.93 -11.18
CA PRO A 314 -9.40 1.69 -10.73
C PRO A 314 -9.04 0.47 -11.59
N ASP A 315 -8.64 0.68 -12.86
CA ASP A 315 -8.23 -0.38 -13.79
C ASP A 315 -6.70 -0.46 -14.02
N ARG A 316 -5.88 0.29 -13.26
CA ARG A 316 -4.44 0.02 -13.21
C ARG A 316 -4.05 -0.31 -11.78
N PRO A 317 -3.59 -1.54 -11.52
CA PRO A 317 -3.18 -1.95 -10.20
C PRO A 317 -2.06 -1.04 -9.68
N ASP A 318 -2.10 -0.73 -8.38
CA ASP A 318 -1.01 -0.06 -7.68
C ASP A 318 0.23 -0.94 -7.70
N VAL A 319 1.09 -0.75 -8.70
CA VAL A 319 2.42 -1.36 -8.75
C VAL A 319 3.34 -0.54 -9.65
N PRO A 320 4.60 -0.35 -9.23
CA PRO A 320 5.69 -0.55 -10.16
C PRO A 320 5.75 -2.06 -10.38
N SER A 321 5.51 -2.56 -11.60
CA SER A 321 5.91 -3.94 -11.93
C SER A 321 7.31 -4.14 -11.34
N ILE A 322 7.49 -5.14 -10.47
CA ILE A 322 8.78 -5.44 -9.81
C ILE A 322 9.89 -5.08 -10.78
N ILE A 323 10.66 -4.04 -10.44
CA ILE A 323 11.64 -3.43 -11.33
C ILE A 323 12.55 -4.56 -11.82
N THR A 324 12.33 -5.00 -13.05
CA THR A 324 13.33 -5.80 -13.74
C THR A 324 14.52 -4.89 -13.97
N SER A 325 15.73 -5.45 -14.03
CA SER A 325 16.99 -4.71 -14.19
C SER A 325 17.03 -3.71 -15.36
N HIS A 326 16.02 -3.71 -16.23
CA HIS A 326 15.80 -2.75 -17.30
C HIS A 326 15.33 -1.34 -16.85
N ASP A 327 14.59 -1.20 -15.74
CA ASP A 327 14.04 0.12 -15.36
C ASP A 327 15.03 1.00 -14.58
N ILE A 328 16.09 0.41 -14.00
CA ILE A 328 17.17 1.14 -13.30
C ILE A 328 17.99 2.00 -14.29
N ASN A 329 18.03 1.63 -15.58
CA ASN A 329 18.82 2.34 -16.59
C ASN A 329 18.07 3.49 -17.28
N LYS A 330 16.76 3.66 -17.05
CA LYS A 330 15.99 4.77 -17.66
C LYS A 330 15.95 6.04 -16.82
N THR A 331 16.21 5.95 -15.51
CA THR A 331 16.27 7.11 -14.60
C THR A 331 17.66 7.71 -14.43
N LYS A 332 18.67 7.24 -15.17
CA LYS A 332 20.04 7.79 -15.16
C LYS A 332 20.44 8.63 -16.38
N PHE A 333 19.51 8.97 -17.27
CA PHE A 333 19.77 9.86 -18.42
C PHE A 333 18.79 11.02 -18.47
N SER A 334 18.74 11.85 -17.43
CA SER A 334 18.16 13.20 -17.53
C SER A 334 18.44 14.07 -16.29
N GLU A 335 19.67 14.10 -15.77
CA GLU A 335 20.01 15.10 -14.74
C GLU A 335 21.53 15.25 -14.56
N GLU A 336 22.24 15.53 -15.65
CA GLU A 336 23.60 16.06 -15.57
C GLU A 336 23.95 16.84 -16.84
N GLU A 337 23.39 18.05 -16.99
CA GLU A 337 23.97 19.10 -17.84
C GLU A 337 23.29 20.45 -17.53
N ALA A 338 23.65 21.05 -16.40
CA ALA A 338 23.43 22.48 -16.14
C ALA A 338 24.34 22.98 -15.02
N ALA A 339 25.65 23.05 -15.26
CA ALA A 339 26.55 23.98 -14.57
C ALA A 339 27.92 24.10 -15.26
N ASP A 340 28.03 25.17 -16.05
CA ASP A 340 29.16 26.11 -16.08
C ASP A 340 30.49 25.76 -16.78
N GLY A 341 31.05 26.78 -17.44
CA GLY A 341 32.49 26.89 -17.71
C GLY A 341 32.99 26.54 -19.12
N THR A 342 33.15 27.57 -19.95
CA THR A 342 34.03 27.55 -21.12
C THR A 342 35.49 27.26 -20.73
N ASP A 343 36.15 26.29 -21.36
CA ASP A 343 37.54 26.47 -21.83
C ASP A 343 37.87 25.55 -23.02
N SER A 344 38.63 26.15 -23.93
CA SER A 344 39.29 25.63 -25.10
C SER A 344 40.35 24.58 -24.77
N THR A 345 40.18 23.36 -25.27
CA THR A 345 41.21 22.50 -25.89
C THR A 345 40.65 21.09 -26.04
N GLY A 346 40.28 20.72 -27.26
CA GLY A 346 39.82 19.36 -27.57
C GLY A 346 40.91 18.32 -27.28
N LYS A 347 40.64 17.44 -26.31
CA LYS A 347 41.20 16.08 -26.15
C LYS A 347 40.43 15.34 -25.05
N ALA A 348 39.91 14.16 -25.37
CA ALA A 348 39.32 13.23 -24.39
C ALA A 348 40.43 12.35 -23.76
N PRO A 349 40.39 12.05 -22.45
CA PRO A 349 41.23 11.00 -21.87
C PRO A 349 40.57 9.62 -22.00
N GLU A 350 41.35 8.66 -22.48
CA GLU A 350 41.10 7.23 -22.39
C GLU A 350 41.10 6.76 -20.92
N HIS A 351 40.17 5.87 -20.56
CA HIS A 351 40.35 4.67 -19.73
C HIS A 351 39.00 4.20 -19.17
N PHE A 352 38.47 3.10 -19.70
CA PHE A 352 38.23 1.85 -18.96
C PHE A 352 37.51 0.89 -19.91
N SER A 353 38.31 0.01 -20.48
CA SER A 353 37.92 -1.18 -21.22
C SER A 353 37.67 -2.35 -20.27
N ASN A 354 36.97 -3.35 -20.82
CA ASN A 354 36.77 -4.72 -20.34
C ASN A 354 35.55 -4.93 -19.45
N TRP A 355 34.42 -5.31 -20.06
CA TRP A 355 33.70 -6.56 -19.80
C TRP A 355 32.82 -6.83 -21.02
N PHE A 356 33.25 -7.66 -21.98
CA PHE A 356 32.41 -8.52 -22.84
C PHE A 356 33.32 -9.33 -23.79
N HIS A 357 33.15 -10.66 -23.80
CA HIS A 357 33.68 -11.53 -24.86
C HIS A 357 32.68 -11.59 -26.04
N PRO A 358 33.15 -11.74 -27.29
CA PRO A 358 32.32 -11.60 -28.49
C PRO A 358 31.74 -12.95 -28.91
N GLY A 359 30.51 -12.95 -29.43
CA GLY A 359 30.04 -14.01 -30.31
C GLY A 359 28.61 -14.47 -30.07
N THR A 360 27.63 -13.74 -30.61
CA THR A 360 26.43 -14.35 -31.20
C THR A 360 25.81 -13.37 -32.19
N ASN A 361 25.77 -13.79 -33.46
CA ASN A 361 25.03 -13.14 -34.54
C ASN A 361 23.53 -13.17 -34.25
N ILE A 362 22.85 -12.02 -34.34
CA ILE A 362 21.39 -11.96 -34.43
C ILE A 362 21.04 -11.65 -35.88
N GLN A 363 20.47 -12.66 -36.56
CA GLN A 363 19.78 -12.48 -37.83
C GLN A 363 18.45 -11.77 -37.57
N THR A 364 18.16 -10.76 -38.39
CA THR A 364 16.86 -10.11 -38.48
C THR A 364 15.89 -10.99 -39.27
N GLY A 365 14.86 -11.50 -38.61
CA GLY A 365 13.72 -12.18 -39.23
C GLY A 365 12.46 -11.34 -39.02
N ASN A 366 11.88 -10.86 -40.12
CA ASN A 366 10.51 -10.37 -40.17
C ASN A 366 9.59 -11.58 -40.27
N GLU A 367 8.70 -11.75 -39.30
CA GLU A 367 7.48 -12.54 -39.48
C GLU A 367 6.26 -11.71 -39.11
N SER A 368 5.29 -11.76 -40.02
CA SER A 368 3.96 -11.20 -39.96
C SER A 368 3.02 -12.18 -39.27
N CYS A 369 2.17 -11.69 -38.36
CA CYS A 369 0.96 -12.40 -37.99
C CYS A 369 -0.15 -11.39 -37.66
N GLU A 370 -1.34 -11.74 -38.13
CA GLU A 370 -2.55 -10.93 -38.29
C GLU A 370 -3.31 -10.72 -36.97
N ASP A 371 -4.22 -9.74 -37.02
CA ASP A 371 -5.26 -9.43 -36.04
C ASP A 371 -4.84 -8.89 -34.67
N ARG A 372 -4.76 -7.56 -34.60
CA ARG A 372 -5.34 -6.75 -33.51
C ARG A 372 -5.60 -5.33 -34.00
N THR A 373 -6.84 -4.89 -33.87
CA THR A 373 -7.28 -3.52 -34.08
C THR A 373 -6.43 -2.56 -33.25
N VAL A 374 -5.59 -1.74 -33.92
CA VAL A 374 -4.88 -0.62 -33.31
C VAL A 374 -5.82 0.57 -33.31
N CYS A 375 -6.39 0.93 -32.15
CA CYS A 375 -6.91 2.28 -31.96
C CYS A 375 -5.75 3.21 -31.64
N ASN A 376 -5.30 3.97 -32.65
CA ASN A 376 -4.50 5.17 -32.42
C ASN A 376 -5.41 6.25 -31.81
N LEU A 377 -5.08 6.74 -30.61
CA LEU A 377 -5.59 8.01 -30.10
C LEU A 377 -4.52 9.07 -30.33
N PHE A 378 -4.83 10.01 -31.21
CA PHE A 378 -4.16 11.31 -31.27
C PHE A 378 -4.89 12.27 -30.31
N THR A 379 -4.15 13.01 -29.50
CA THR A 379 -4.65 14.19 -28.77
C THR A 379 -4.01 15.44 -29.36
N ASP A 380 -4.81 16.42 -29.78
CA ASP A 380 -4.34 17.78 -30.00
C ASP A 380 -4.49 18.65 -28.74
N ALA A 381 -3.76 19.75 -28.71
CA ALA A 381 -3.51 20.58 -27.54
C ALA A 381 -4.65 21.55 -27.17
N SER A 382 -5.92 21.13 -27.23
CA SER A 382 -7.03 22.06 -26.92
C SER A 382 -8.23 21.52 -26.10
N GLY A 383 -8.15 20.31 -25.55
CA GLY A 383 -8.91 19.92 -24.35
C GLY A 383 -10.42 20.26 -24.31
N LEU A 384 -11.22 19.65 -25.19
CA LEU A 384 -12.69 19.61 -25.02
C LEU A 384 -13.25 18.19 -25.28
N LEU A 385 -14.06 17.69 -24.34
CA LEU A 385 -14.73 16.38 -24.43
C LEU A 385 -15.99 16.48 -25.32
N LEU A 386 -16.11 15.62 -26.34
CA LEU A 386 -17.38 15.37 -27.04
C LEU A 386 -17.88 13.95 -26.70
N LYS A 387 -19.06 13.87 -26.07
CA LYS A 387 -19.82 12.63 -25.89
C LYS A 387 -20.24 12.07 -27.25
N VAL A 388 -19.92 10.81 -27.54
CA VAL A 388 -20.58 10.05 -28.60
C VAL A 388 -21.06 8.70 -28.07
N LYS A 389 -22.36 8.48 -28.25
CA LYS A 389 -23.12 7.28 -27.94
C LYS A 389 -22.95 6.30 -29.10
N LEU A 390 -22.42 5.10 -28.86
CA LEU A 390 -22.35 4.05 -29.88
C LEU A 390 -23.59 3.16 -29.80
N VAL A 391 -24.38 3.16 -30.88
CA VAL A 391 -25.43 2.18 -31.20
C VAL A 391 -24.85 1.25 -32.27
N PRO A 392 -25.07 -0.07 -32.23
CA PRO A 392 -24.40 -0.99 -33.14
C PRO A 392 -25.05 -0.93 -34.53
N HIS A 393 -24.24 -0.96 -35.58
CA HIS A 393 -24.75 -1.28 -36.92
C HIS A 393 -23.93 -2.36 -37.61
N VAL A 394 -24.65 -3.45 -37.87
CA VAL A 394 -24.37 -4.52 -38.82
C VAL A 394 -24.50 -3.97 -40.25
N SER A 395 -23.62 -4.40 -41.15
CA SER A 395 -23.79 -4.33 -42.62
C SER A 395 -22.91 -5.41 -43.26
N THR A 396 -23.46 -6.59 -43.56
CA THR A 396 -24.01 -7.03 -44.87
C THR A 396 -22.99 -7.14 -46.01
N ARG A 397 -22.86 -8.37 -46.54
CA ARG A 397 -22.48 -8.63 -47.93
C ARG A 397 -23.44 -9.66 -48.55
N SER A 398 -24.18 -9.18 -49.55
CA SER A 398 -24.77 -9.85 -50.72
C SER A 398 -25.56 -11.16 -50.54
N GLN A 399 -26.87 -11.08 -50.77
CA GLN A 399 -27.57 -12.04 -51.63
C GLN A 399 -28.51 -11.30 -52.59
N PHE A 400 -28.50 -11.75 -53.85
CA PHE A 400 -29.53 -11.50 -54.86
C PHE A 400 -30.91 -11.89 -54.33
N VAL A 401 -31.96 -11.16 -54.72
CA VAL A 401 -33.24 -11.68 -55.27
C VAL A 401 -34.18 -10.50 -55.60
N ASN A 402 -34.92 -10.68 -56.70
CA ASN A 402 -35.88 -9.80 -57.34
C ASN A 402 -37.04 -9.29 -56.46
N GLY A 403 -37.40 -8.02 -56.67
CA GLY A 403 -38.71 -7.59 -57.21
C GLY A 403 -40.01 -7.74 -56.40
N ARG A 404 -40.74 -6.62 -56.35
CA ARG A 404 -42.22 -6.42 -56.20
C ARG A 404 -42.83 -6.24 -54.79
N THR A 405 -43.21 -4.99 -54.55
CA THR A 405 -44.55 -4.44 -54.15
C THR A 405 -45.45 -5.10 -53.10
N SER A 406 -46.18 -4.22 -52.40
CA SER A 406 -47.38 -4.37 -51.53
C SER A 406 -47.11 -4.86 -50.09
N GLU A 407 -47.28 -4.01 -49.07
CA GLU A 407 -48.51 -3.56 -48.35
C GLU A 407 -48.86 -4.46 -47.15
N LEU A 408 -49.23 -3.80 -46.03
CA LEU A 408 -49.98 -4.25 -44.85
C LEU A 408 -49.23 -4.80 -43.60
N ILE A 409 -49.40 -4.02 -42.53
CA ILE A 409 -49.40 -4.29 -41.07
C ILE A 409 -50.52 -5.32 -40.74
N PRO A 410 -50.51 -6.09 -39.62
CA PRO A 410 -49.74 -5.92 -38.37
C PRO A 410 -48.73 -7.00 -38.01
#